data_AF-A0A2P4P4X7-F1
#
_entry.id   AF-A0A2P4P4X7-F1
#
_cell.length_a   1.000
_cell.length_b   1.000
_cell.length_c   1.000
_cell.angle_alpha   90.00
_cell.angle_beta   90.00
_cell.angle_gamma   90.00
#
_symmetry.space_group_name_H-M   'P 1'
#
loop_
_entity.id
_entity.type
_entity.pdbx_description
1 polymer ?
#
loop_
_entity_poly.entity_id
_entity_poly.type
_entity_poly.pdbx_seq_one_letter_code
_entity_poly.pdbx_strand_id
1 'polypeptide(L)'
;MVGSYDPFRLVPPHHYTSRNPAPFRVSVSMNVMLLMDFHAHLAHTEIIGLLGGHYFSDREIMEVIYVYPCKSSSTGFQCEMDPASEVAAREVFAEKGLEFVGWYHSHPTFDPQPSIRDIENQTQYQEMWRREDGVEPFIGVIVTPYDIEHDSNVSRFQFWMSGTNYDLSGQFRTPYSCQHSFLQNENLQEETFSQMASLVEEYHNYDQRVNMSETYRKDEEVSRLDKLIESLSSHINVSSKAAETFISQVRELMSDDFRPNKNEEASKLGSDATKESIL
;
A
#
# COMPACT_ATOMS: atom_id res chain seq x y z
N MET A 1 24.66 21.50 14.91
CA MET A 1 24.97 21.05 13.54
C MET A 1 23.70 20.41 13.01
N VAL A 2 23.05 21.03 12.03
CA VAL A 2 21.95 20.38 11.30
C VAL A 2 22.61 19.23 10.53
N GLY A 3 22.12 18.00 10.70
CA GLY A 3 22.64 16.85 9.97
C GLY A 3 22.58 17.08 8.45
N SER A 4 23.43 16.40 7.68
CA SER A 4 23.34 16.50 6.21
C SER A 4 21.95 16.08 5.75
N TYR A 5 21.41 16.79 4.75
CA TYR A 5 20.14 16.46 4.13
C TYR A 5 20.21 15.03 3.56
N ASP A 6 19.25 14.20 3.98
CA ASP A 6 19.10 12.83 3.55
C ASP A 6 17.65 12.62 3.11
N PRO A 7 17.36 12.56 1.79
CA PRO A 7 15.99 12.46 1.28
C PRO A 7 15.29 11.17 1.71
N PHE A 8 16.03 10.12 2.08
CA PHE A 8 15.48 8.81 2.46
C PHE A 8 15.25 8.66 3.96
N ARG A 9 15.59 9.68 4.75
CA ARG A 9 15.35 9.65 6.20
C ARG A 9 13.85 9.64 6.48
N LEU A 10 13.40 8.62 7.20
CA LEU A 10 12.02 8.52 7.67
C LEU A 10 11.69 9.60 8.71
N VAL A 11 10.50 10.16 8.61
CA VAL A 11 10.00 11.22 9.49
C VAL A 11 8.66 10.75 10.09
N PRO A 12 8.61 10.52 11.42
CA PRO A 12 7.36 10.15 12.09
C PRO A 12 6.27 11.21 11.88
N PRO A 13 5.09 10.85 11.37
CA PRO A 13 3.98 11.79 11.25
C PRO A 13 3.48 12.26 12.62
N HIS A 14 3.16 13.54 12.74
CA HIS A 14 2.47 14.07 13.90
C HIS A 14 0.99 13.71 13.86
N HIS A 15 0.32 13.73 15.02
CA HIS A 15 -1.14 13.57 15.06
C HIS A 15 -1.84 14.92 15.15
N TYR A 16 -2.98 15.04 14.48
CA TYR A 16 -3.88 16.18 14.67
C TYR A 16 -4.41 16.22 16.11
N THR A 17 -4.68 17.43 16.60
CA THR A 17 -5.15 17.67 17.96
C THR A 17 -6.30 18.66 17.95
N SER A 18 -6.96 18.86 19.10
CA SER A 18 -7.98 19.92 19.21
C SER A 18 -7.46 21.34 18.92
N ARG A 19 -6.14 21.58 19.03
CA ARG A 19 -5.51 22.87 18.71
C ARG A 19 -4.98 22.96 17.28
N ASN A 20 -4.87 21.83 16.59
CA ASN A 20 -4.48 21.72 15.20
C ASN A 20 -5.35 20.62 14.57
N PRO A 21 -6.62 20.91 14.26
CA PRO A 21 -7.54 19.92 13.73
C PRO A 21 -7.14 19.50 12.32
N ALA A 22 -7.53 18.28 11.93
CA ALA A 22 -7.37 17.83 10.55
C ALA A 22 -8.24 18.70 9.63
N PRO A 23 -7.78 19.05 8.42
CA PRO A 23 -8.56 19.87 7.49
C PRO A 23 -9.78 19.11 6.93
N PHE A 24 -9.78 17.78 7.04
CA PHE A 24 -10.88 16.89 6.69
C PHE A 24 -10.67 15.51 7.29
N ARG A 25 -11.74 14.70 7.27
CA ARG A 25 -11.71 13.28 7.63
C ARG A 25 -11.52 12.42 6.38
N VAL A 26 -10.84 11.28 6.52
CA VAL A 26 -10.71 10.31 5.42
C VAL A 26 -11.74 9.19 5.62
N SER A 27 -12.48 8.86 4.58
CA SER A 27 -13.34 7.67 4.51
C SER A 27 -12.87 6.82 3.35
N VAL A 28 -12.55 5.54 3.59
CA VAL A 28 -11.94 4.67 2.61
C VAL A 28 -12.82 3.45 2.35
N SER A 29 -12.92 3.04 1.09
CA SER A 29 -13.58 1.80 0.71
C SER A 29 -12.80 0.59 1.21
N MET A 30 -13.48 -0.43 1.72
CA MET A 30 -12.82 -1.71 2.04
C MET A 30 -12.17 -2.34 0.80
N ASN A 31 -12.73 -2.15 -0.41
CA ASN A 31 -12.16 -2.67 -1.65
C ASN A 31 -10.81 -2.01 -1.97
N VAL A 32 -10.67 -0.72 -1.65
CA VAL A 32 -9.40 0.03 -1.77
C VAL A 32 -8.38 -0.53 -0.79
N MET A 33 -8.76 -0.74 0.47
CA MET A 33 -7.87 -1.34 1.48
C MET A 33 -7.39 -2.73 1.06
N LEU A 34 -8.31 -3.57 0.59
CA LEU A 34 -8.01 -4.94 0.13
C LEU A 34 -7.00 -4.95 -1.01
N LEU A 35 -7.17 -4.11 -2.04
CA LEU A 35 -6.28 -4.12 -3.19
C LEU A 35 -4.91 -3.48 -2.87
N MET A 36 -4.88 -2.41 -2.05
CA MET A 36 -3.61 -1.83 -1.58
C MET A 36 -2.82 -2.86 -0.77
N ASP A 37 -3.49 -3.56 0.15
CA ASP A 37 -2.86 -4.59 0.99
C ASP A 37 -2.34 -5.73 0.12
N PHE A 38 -3.19 -6.27 -0.76
CA PHE A 38 -2.83 -7.35 -1.67
C PHE A 38 -1.62 -6.99 -2.53
N HIS A 39 -1.63 -5.82 -3.18
CA HIS A 39 -0.52 -5.36 -4.02
C HIS A 39 0.79 -5.27 -3.24
N ALA A 40 0.76 -4.74 -2.01
CA ALA A 40 1.95 -4.60 -1.17
C ALA A 40 2.60 -5.94 -0.82
N HIS A 41 1.82 -7.03 -0.76
CA HIS A 41 2.33 -8.37 -0.46
C HIS A 41 3.04 -9.05 -1.65
N LEU A 42 2.90 -8.55 -2.88
CA LEU A 42 3.37 -9.29 -4.07
C LEU A 42 4.87 -9.19 -4.30
N ALA A 43 5.54 -8.18 -3.74
CA ALA A 43 6.93 -7.86 -4.02
C ALA A 43 7.77 -7.55 -2.77
N HIS A 44 9.05 -7.91 -2.83
CA HIS A 44 10.07 -7.52 -1.86
C HIS A 44 10.55 -6.08 -2.05
N THR A 45 10.24 -5.49 -3.20
CA THR A 45 10.47 -4.08 -3.52
C THR A 45 9.25 -3.24 -3.19
N GLU A 46 9.46 -1.93 -3.03
CA GLU A 46 8.37 -0.97 -2.92
C GLU A 46 7.51 -1.00 -4.20
N ILE A 47 6.19 -1.01 -4.00
CA ILE A 47 5.20 -0.84 -5.08
C ILE A 47 4.60 0.55 -4.99
N ILE A 48 3.85 0.98 -6.00
CA ILE A 48 3.14 2.26 -5.98
C ILE A 48 1.82 2.16 -6.73
N GLY A 49 0.86 3.02 -6.38
CA GLY A 49 -0.35 3.21 -7.14
C GLY A 49 -1.08 4.48 -6.76
N LEU A 50 -2.18 4.74 -7.46
CA LEU A 50 -2.95 5.99 -7.36
C LEU A 50 -4.34 5.74 -6.80
N LEU A 51 -4.89 6.76 -6.15
CA LEU A 51 -6.17 6.71 -5.43
C LEU A 51 -7.18 7.64 -6.11
N GLY A 52 -8.35 7.08 -6.40
CA GLY A 52 -9.50 7.76 -6.98
C GLY A 52 -10.62 7.95 -5.95
N GLY A 53 -11.25 9.12 -5.95
CA GLY A 53 -12.22 9.47 -4.93
C GLY A 53 -12.95 10.78 -5.15
N HIS A 54 -13.50 11.32 -4.07
CA HIS A 54 -14.21 12.60 -4.04
C HIS A 54 -13.89 13.36 -2.76
N TYR A 55 -13.66 14.67 -2.91
CA TYR A 55 -13.62 15.57 -1.76
C TYR A 55 -14.93 16.34 -1.61
N PHE A 56 -15.57 16.19 -0.46
CA PHE A 56 -16.81 16.90 -0.09
C PHE A 56 -16.50 18.05 0.87
N SER A 57 -16.41 19.26 0.32
CA SER A 57 -16.06 20.47 1.10
C SER A 57 -17.11 20.86 2.13
N ASP A 58 -18.38 20.55 1.88
CA ASP A 58 -19.50 20.84 2.79
C ASP A 58 -19.47 19.98 4.06
N ARG A 59 -18.88 18.78 3.98
CA ARG A 59 -18.78 17.82 5.08
C ARG A 59 -17.35 17.68 5.63
N GLU A 60 -16.37 18.30 4.96
CA GLU A 60 -14.93 18.13 5.23
C GLU A 60 -14.55 16.63 5.23
N ILE A 61 -14.95 15.90 4.18
CA ILE A 61 -14.67 14.46 4.03
C ILE A 61 -14.00 14.18 2.68
N MET A 62 -12.90 13.46 2.73
CA MET A 62 -12.28 12.80 1.57
C MET A 62 -12.78 11.36 1.51
N GLU A 63 -13.53 11.00 0.48
CA GLU A 63 -13.95 9.62 0.21
C GLU A 63 -13.00 9.00 -0.83
N VAL A 64 -12.24 7.98 -0.44
CA VAL A 64 -11.37 7.20 -1.33
C VAL A 64 -12.08 5.91 -1.69
N ILE A 65 -12.53 5.80 -2.94
CA ILE A 65 -13.42 4.71 -3.38
C ILE A 65 -12.85 3.83 -4.47
N TYR A 66 -11.71 4.21 -5.04
CA TYR A 66 -11.05 3.44 -6.08
C TYR A 66 -9.53 3.50 -5.95
N VAL A 67 -8.86 2.46 -6.44
CA VAL A 67 -7.40 2.35 -6.44
C VAL A 67 -6.93 1.74 -7.76
N TYR A 68 -5.84 2.29 -8.26
CA TYR A 68 -5.18 1.85 -9.47
C TYR A 68 -3.72 1.49 -9.14
N PRO A 69 -3.38 0.19 -9.04
CA PRO A 69 -1.99 -0.26 -8.97
C PRO A 69 -1.21 0.20 -10.19
N CYS A 70 -0.08 0.87 -10.01
CA CYS A 70 0.75 1.35 -11.11
C CYS A 70 1.95 0.44 -11.33
N LYS A 71 2.43 0.41 -12.57
CA LYS A 71 3.75 -0.15 -12.86
C LYS A 71 4.82 0.79 -12.31
N SER A 72 5.85 0.22 -11.73
CA SER A 72 7.01 0.97 -11.26
C SER A 72 8.31 0.27 -11.58
N SER A 73 9.36 1.07 -11.69
CA SER A 73 10.73 0.59 -11.69
C SER A 73 11.31 0.84 -10.30
N SER A 74 11.55 -0.24 -9.55
CA SER A 74 12.11 -0.15 -8.21
C SER A 74 13.60 -0.50 -8.21
N THR A 75 14.46 0.45 -7.84
CA THR A 75 15.93 0.29 -7.78
C THR A 75 16.43 0.18 -6.35
N GLY A 76 15.88 -0.74 -5.54
CA GLY A 76 16.32 -1.01 -4.15
C GLY A 76 16.09 0.11 -3.13
N PHE A 77 16.28 1.38 -3.51
CA PHE A 77 16.13 2.59 -2.69
C PHE A 77 15.10 3.57 -3.24
N GLN A 78 14.57 3.33 -4.45
CA GLN A 78 13.64 4.23 -5.12
C GLN A 78 12.59 3.43 -5.85
N CYS A 79 11.33 3.81 -5.67
CA CYS A 79 10.20 3.40 -6.49
C CYS A 79 9.80 4.57 -7.39
N GLU A 80 9.99 4.44 -8.69
CA GLU A 80 9.53 5.45 -9.66
C GLU A 80 8.35 4.91 -10.45
N MET A 81 7.24 5.64 -10.40
CA MET A 81 6.02 5.33 -11.16
C MET A 81 6.26 5.48 -12.65
N ASP A 82 5.82 4.51 -13.44
CA ASP A 82 5.79 4.63 -14.89
C ASP A 82 4.81 5.75 -15.31
N PRO A 83 5.25 6.79 -16.03
CA PRO A 83 4.37 7.86 -16.50
C PRO A 83 3.17 7.37 -17.30
N ALA A 84 3.30 6.24 -18.03
CA ALA A 84 2.16 5.66 -18.75
C ALA A 84 1.09 5.12 -17.80
N SER A 85 1.49 4.59 -16.65
CA SER A 85 0.57 4.12 -15.61
C SER A 85 -0.19 5.27 -14.95
N GLU A 86 0.47 6.41 -14.74
CA GLU A 86 -0.19 7.60 -14.20
C GLU A 86 -1.26 8.13 -15.18
N VAL A 87 -0.95 8.19 -16.47
CA VAL A 87 -1.94 8.60 -17.49
C VAL A 87 -3.12 7.64 -17.53
N ALA A 88 -2.88 6.34 -17.58
CA ALA A 88 -3.93 5.32 -17.60
C ALA A 88 -4.83 5.39 -16.36
N ALA A 89 -4.24 5.57 -15.17
CA ALA A 89 -5.00 5.72 -13.93
C ALA A 89 -5.93 6.94 -13.98
N ARG A 90 -5.43 8.08 -14.47
CA ARG A 90 -6.24 9.30 -14.61
C ARG A 90 -7.37 9.15 -15.63
N GLU A 91 -7.14 8.42 -16.73
CA GLU A 91 -8.19 8.08 -17.70
C GLU A 91 -9.28 7.23 -17.03
N VAL A 92 -8.91 6.18 -16.29
CA VAL A 92 -9.86 5.34 -15.53
C VAL A 92 -10.62 6.14 -14.49
N PHE A 93 -9.95 7.06 -13.77
CA PHE A 93 -10.63 7.93 -12.81
C PHE A 93 -11.66 8.82 -13.52
N ALA A 94 -11.28 9.46 -14.64
CA ALA A 94 -12.19 10.31 -15.41
C ALA A 94 -13.39 9.53 -15.96
N GLU A 95 -13.20 8.32 -16.48
CA GLU A 95 -14.27 7.45 -16.97
C GLU A 95 -15.26 7.05 -15.86
N LYS A 96 -14.77 6.86 -14.63
CA LYS A 96 -15.58 6.58 -13.44
C LYS A 96 -16.14 7.85 -12.77
N GLY A 97 -15.81 9.03 -13.30
CA GLY A 97 -16.20 10.32 -12.73
C GLY A 97 -15.50 10.67 -11.40
N LEU A 98 -14.36 10.05 -11.11
CA LEU A 98 -13.59 10.20 -9.89
C LEU A 98 -12.51 11.28 -10.03
N GLU A 99 -12.17 11.90 -8.90
CA GLU A 99 -11.04 12.80 -8.79
C GLU A 99 -9.78 12.02 -8.40
N PHE A 100 -8.62 12.50 -8.85
CA PHE A 100 -7.33 12.00 -8.39
C PHE A 100 -7.03 12.61 -7.00
N VAL A 101 -7.11 11.81 -5.94
CA VAL A 101 -7.16 12.28 -4.55
C VAL A 101 -5.99 11.82 -3.69
N GLY A 102 -5.09 11.02 -4.22
CA GLY A 102 -3.96 10.53 -3.45
C GLY A 102 -3.17 9.44 -4.14
N TRP A 103 -2.15 8.96 -3.46
CA TRP A 103 -1.29 7.88 -3.91
C TRP A 103 -0.95 6.97 -2.74
N TYR A 104 -0.48 5.77 -3.05
CA TYR A 104 0.06 4.86 -2.06
C TYR A 104 1.33 4.21 -2.54
N HIS A 105 2.20 3.85 -1.60
CA HIS A 105 3.33 2.97 -1.84
C HIS A 105 3.50 2.00 -0.68
N SER A 106 4.38 1.01 -0.84
CA SER A 106 4.69 0.06 0.22
C SER A 106 6.06 0.30 0.82
N HIS A 107 6.18 0.06 2.12
CA HIS A 107 7.44 -0.19 2.81
C HIS A 107 7.45 -1.67 3.21
N PRO A 108 8.00 -2.59 2.38
CA PRO A 108 7.76 -4.02 2.52
C PRO A 108 8.04 -4.59 3.91
N THR A 109 9.12 -4.13 4.57
CA THR A 109 9.63 -4.74 5.81
C THR A 109 9.90 -3.76 6.94
N PHE A 110 9.53 -2.48 6.80
CA PHE A 110 9.86 -1.44 7.78
C PHE A 110 8.73 -0.44 7.98
N ASP A 111 8.86 0.38 9.02
CA ASP A 111 7.83 1.31 9.49
C ASP A 111 7.18 2.12 8.35
N PRO A 112 5.83 2.26 8.33
CA PRO A 112 5.11 3.04 7.33
C PRO A 112 5.20 4.55 7.64
N GLN A 113 6.40 5.09 7.81
CA GLN A 113 6.65 6.51 8.02
C GLN A 113 7.16 7.14 6.72
N PRO A 114 6.67 8.30 6.30
CA PRO A 114 7.16 8.91 5.06
C PRO A 114 8.62 9.34 5.18
N SER A 115 9.38 9.17 4.12
CA SER A 115 10.70 9.78 3.95
C SER A 115 10.59 11.28 3.62
N ILE A 116 11.71 12.00 3.68
CA ILE A 116 11.73 13.41 3.23
C ILE A 116 11.33 13.52 1.75
N ARG A 117 11.77 12.58 0.90
CA ARG A 117 11.38 12.51 -0.51
C ARG A 117 9.87 12.34 -0.66
N ASP A 118 9.25 11.49 0.14
CA ASP A 118 7.80 11.30 0.12
C ASP A 118 7.08 12.60 0.49
N ILE A 119 7.56 13.30 1.53
CA ILE A 119 7.00 14.57 1.99
C ILE A 119 7.08 15.65 0.90
N GLU A 120 8.20 15.74 0.20
CA GLU A 120 8.39 16.68 -0.90
C GLU A 120 7.43 16.37 -2.06
N ASN A 121 7.35 15.10 -2.48
CA ASN A 121 6.42 14.66 -3.51
C ASN A 121 4.96 14.94 -3.10
N GLN A 122 4.57 14.56 -1.89
CA GLN A 122 3.24 14.80 -1.34
C GLN A 122 2.91 16.30 -1.29
N THR A 123 3.88 17.13 -0.96
CA THR A 123 3.71 18.60 -0.95
C THR A 123 3.44 19.14 -2.34
N GLN A 124 4.17 18.68 -3.36
CA GLN A 124 3.95 19.08 -4.75
C GLN A 124 2.56 18.67 -5.23
N TYR A 125 2.12 17.44 -4.94
CA TYR A 125 0.74 17.03 -5.22
C TYR A 125 -0.24 17.93 -4.47
N GLN A 126 -0.17 18.04 -3.14
CA GLN A 126 -1.09 18.90 -2.39
C GLN A 126 -1.21 20.34 -2.92
N GLU A 127 -0.11 20.95 -3.37
CA GLU A 127 -0.13 22.28 -3.99
C GLU A 127 -0.84 22.30 -5.35
N MET A 128 -0.66 21.28 -6.18
CA MET A 128 -1.34 21.14 -7.48
C MET A 128 -2.86 20.97 -7.34
N TRP A 129 -3.31 20.29 -6.28
CA TRP A 129 -4.74 20.07 -5.99
C TRP A 129 -5.31 21.07 -4.97
N ARG A 130 -4.58 22.16 -4.68
CA ARG A 130 -5.07 23.19 -3.76
C ARG A 130 -6.34 23.85 -4.29
N ARG A 131 -7.35 23.90 -3.43
CA ARG A 131 -8.64 24.53 -3.68
C ARG A 131 -8.61 26.04 -3.38
N GLU A 132 -9.62 26.75 -3.86
CA GLU A 132 -9.78 28.20 -3.62
C GLU A 132 -9.96 28.55 -2.13
N ASP A 133 -10.54 27.63 -1.35
CA ASP A 133 -10.68 27.73 0.10
C ASP A 133 -9.36 27.47 0.87
N GLY A 134 -8.29 27.13 0.14
CA GLY A 134 -6.96 26.85 0.67
C GLY A 134 -6.75 25.42 1.15
N VAL A 135 -7.79 24.56 1.10
CA VAL A 135 -7.64 23.14 1.43
C VAL A 135 -6.87 22.43 0.32
N GLU A 136 -5.96 21.53 0.72
CA GLU A 136 -5.18 20.67 -0.17
C GLU A 136 -5.66 19.21 0.00
N PRO A 137 -6.80 18.82 -0.59
CA PRO A 137 -7.43 17.52 -0.37
C PRO A 137 -6.71 16.41 -1.14
N PHE A 138 -5.50 16.08 -0.71
CA PHE A 138 -4.69 15.03 -1.32
C PHE A 138 -3.96 14.26 -0.22
N ILE A 139 -3.99 12.93 -0.28
CA ILE A 139 -3.43 12.06 0.78
C ILE A 139 -2.34 11.13 0.24
N GLY A 140 -1.39 10.79 1.10
CA GLY A 140 -0.47 9.68 0.89
C GLY A 140 -0.86 8.49 1.77
N VAL A 141 -0.62 7.28 1.31
CA VAL A 141 -0.81 6.04 2.08
C VAL A 141 0.44 5.18 2.00
N ILE A 142 0.94 4.72 3.13
CA ILE A 142 2.07 3.78 3.18
C ILE A 142 1.59 2.46 3.76
N VAL A 143 1.87 1.37 3.05
CA VAL A 143 1.49 0.01 3.44
C VAL A 143 2.72 -0.80 3.81
N THR A 144 2.75 -1.34 5.02
CA THR A 144 3.82 -2.23 5.48
C THR A 144 3.25 -3.62 5.75
N PRO A 145 3.48 -4.58 4.84
CA PRO A 145 3.00 -5.94 5.00
C PRO A 145 3.89 -6.79 5.91
N TYR A 146 5.22 -6.74 5.80
CA TYR A 146 6.12 -7.70 6.46
C TYR A 146 7.00 -7.09 7.55
N ASP A 147 6.39 -6.28 8.44
CA ASP A 147 7.07 -5.78 9.64
C ASP A 147 7.20 -6.91 10.67
N ILE A 148 8.42 -7.40 10.91
CA ILE A 148 8.67 -8.49 11.86
C ILE A 148 8.54 -8.05 13.32
N GLU A 149 8.61 -6.74 13.60
CA GLU A 149 8.48 -6.18 14.95
C GLU A 149 7.02 -5.95 15.34
N HIS A 150 6.08 -6.13 14.41
CA HIS A 150 4.67 -6.02 14.68
C HIS A 150 4.11 -7.35 15.18
N ASP A 151 3.44 -7.41 16.33
CA ASP A 151 2.94 -8.68 16.88
C ASP A 151 1.73 -9.27 16.10
N SER A 152 1.09 -8.51 15.21
CA SER A 152 -0.08 -8.95 14.43
C SER A 152 0.29 -9.31 12.99
N ASN A 153 -0.47 -10.22 12.37
CA ASN A 153 -0.35 -10.54 10.93
C ASN A 153 -1.04 -9.52 10.02
N VAL A 154 -1.75 -8.55 10.60
CA VAL A 154 -2.40 -7.46 9.87
C VAL A 154 -1.35 -6.44 9.40
N SER A 155 -1.38 -6.09 8.11
CA SER A 155 -0.53 -5.04 7.55
C SER A 155 -0.78 -3.70 8.22
N ARG A 156 0.28 -2.91 8.36
CA ARG A 156 0.19 -1.55 8.91
C ARG A 156 -0.06 -0.56 7.80
N PHE A 157 -1.00 0.35 8.03
CA PHE A 157 -1.36 1.43 7.12
C PHE A 157 -1.11 2.78 7.78
N GLN A 158 -0.40 3.67 7.09
CA GLN A 158 -0.26 5.07 7.47
C GLN A 158 -0.90 5.95 6.40
N PHE A 159 -2.10 6.46 6.69
CA PHE A 159 -2.71 7.55 5.92
C PHE A 159 -2.13 8.86 6.41
N TRP A 160 -1.65 9.72 5.52
CA TRP A 160 -0.97 10.94 5.95
C TRP A 160 -1.09 12.07 4.93
N MET A 161 -0.79 13.28 5.40
CA MET A 161 -0.71 14.50 4.59
C MET A 161 0.49 15.34 5.00
N SER A 162 0.94 16.17 4.08
CA SER A 162 1.90 17.23 4.35
C SER A 162 1.19 18.42 5.00
N GLY A 163 1.55 18.78 6.22
CA GLY A 163 0.99 19.94 6.91
C GLY A 163 1.46 21.26 6.30
N THR A 164 0.86 22.39 6.68
CA THR A 164 1.28 23.71 6.17
C THR A 164 2.54 24.26 6.83
N ASN A 165 2.89 23.75 8.02
CA ASN A 165 4.06 24.18 8.77
C ASN A 165 5.30 23.42 8.31
N TYR A 166 6.42 24.12 8.18
CA TYR A 166 7.72 23.50 7.95
C TYR A 166 8.28 22.92 9.25
N ASP A 167 9.20 21.96 9.10
CA ASP A 167 10.01 21.46 10.19
C ASP A 167 10.88 22.58 10.78
N LEU A 168 11.49 22.34 11.95
CA LEU A 168 12.31 23.34 12.65
C LEU A 168 13.48 23.86 11.82
N SER A 169 13.98 23.07 10.85
CA SER A 169 15.05 23.48 9.95
C SER A 169 14.58 24.22 8.69
N GLY A 170 13.27 24.22 8.42
CA GLY A 170 12.69 24.85 7.23
C GLY A 170 12.93 24.09 5.93
N GLN A 171 13.30 22.81 5.99
CA GLN A 171 13.66 21.99 4.84
C GLN A 171 12.45 21.32 4.20
N PHE A 172 11.52 20.81 5.00
CA PHE A 172 10.32 20.11 4.50
C PHE A 172 9.09 20.43 5.36
N ARG A 173 7.90 20.22 4.81
CA ARG A 173 6.64 20.38 5.53
C ARG A 173 6.42 19.23 6.52
N THR A 174 5.88 19.54 7.70
CA THR A 174 5.66 18.54 8.76
C THR A 174 4.58 17.54 8.34
N PRO A 175 4.85 16.21 8.28
CA PRO A 175 3.82 15.22 7.96
C PRO A 175 2.84 15.02 9.13
N TYR A 176 1.57 14.79 8.82
CA TYR A 176 0.52 14.50 9.79
C TYR A 176 -0.25 13.22 9.43
N SER A 177 -0.45 12.37 10.43
CA SER A 177 -1.25 11.16 10.35
C SER A 177 -2.74 11.49 10.28
N CYS A 178 -3.42 10.96 9.26
CA CYS A 178 -4.84 11.08 9.05
C CYS A 178 -5.58 9.90 9.67
N GLN A 179 -6.60 10.20 10.47
CA GLN A 179 -7.54 9.18 10.90
C GLN A 179 -8.47 8.86 9.72
N HIS A 180 -8.66 7.57 9.45
CA HIS A 180 -9.60 7.09 8.45
C HIS A 180 -10.72 6.26 9.09
N SER A 181 -11.85 6.20 8.41
CA SER A 181 -12.96 5.28 8.70
C SER A 181 -13.34 4.52 7.44
N PHE A 182 -13.96 3.36 7.59
CA PHE A 182 -14.53 2.65 6.44
C PHE A 182 -15.83 3.30 5.98
N LEU A 183 -16.08 3.26 4.68
CA LEU A 183 -17.39 3.56 4.12
C LEU A 183 -18.41 2.52 4.59
N GLN A 184 -19.68 2.94 4.67
CA GLN A 184 -20.78 2.10 5.16
C GLN A 184 -21.54 1.45 3.99
N ASN A 185 -22.16 0.30 4.27
CA ASN A 185 -23.02 -0.44 3.33
C ASN A 185 -22.31 -0.81 2.02
N GLU A 186 -21.01 -1.08 2.10
CA GLU A 186 -20.23 -1.56 0.97
C GLU A 186 -20.48 -3.04 0.70
N ASN A 187 -20.15 -3.47 -0.52
CA ASN A 187 -20.08 -4.87 -0.91
C ASN A 187 -18.71 -5.15 -1.52
N LEU A 188 -18.29 -6.41 -1.48
CA LEU A 188 -17.09 -6.86 -2.17
C LEU A 188 -17.35 -6.81 -3.67
N GLN A 189 -16.51 -6.08 -4.41
CA GLN A 189 -16.69 -5.86 -5.85
C GLN A 189 -15.98 -6.96 -6.65
N GLU A 190 -16.65 -7.48 -7.69
CA GLU A 190 -16.01 -8.41 -8.64
C GLU A 190 -14.82 -7.77 -9.36
N GLU A 191 -14.87 -6.46 -9.58
CA GLU A 191 -13.77 -5.67 -10.13
C GLU A 191 -12.51 -5.78 -9.26
N THR A 192 -12.66 -5.71 -7.93
CA THR A 192 -11.52 -5.84 -7.00
C THR A 192 -10.82 -7.19 -7.13
N PHE A 193 -11.58 -8.29 -7.22
CA PHE A 193 -11.00 -9.60 -7.45
C PHE A 193 -10.31 -9.70 -8.82
N SER A 194 -10.92 -9.13 -9.86
CA SER A 194 -10.35 -9.09 -11.21
C SER A 194 -9.02 -8.31 -11.27
N GLN A 195 -8.94 -7.21 -10.51
CA GLN A 195 -7.69 -6.46 -10.35
C GLN A 195 -6.62 -7.28 -9.61
N MET A 196 -7.00 -8.02 -8.56
CA MET A 196 -6.06 -8.93 -7.87
C MET A 196 -5.53 -10.02 -8.81
N ALA A 197 -6.39 -10.62 -9.63
CA ALA A 197 -5.97 -11.62 -10.63
C ALA A 197 -5.00 -11.02 -11.66
N SER A 198 -5.31 -9.81 -12.17
CA SER A 198 -4.43 -9.10 -13.11
C SER A 198 -3.06 -8.79 -12.51
N LEU A 199 -3.01 -8.41 -11.22
CA LEU A 199 -1.76 -8.22 -10.50
C LEU A 199 -0.97 -9.53 -10.36
N VAL A 200 -1.63 -10.65 -10.13
CA VAL A 200 -0.95 -11.96 -10.04
C VAL A 200 -0.28 -12.32 -11.37
N GLU A 201 -0.96 -12.08 -12.49
CA GLU A 201 -0.39 -12.27 -13.82
C GLU A 201 0.81 -11.34 -14.07
N GLU A 202 0.68 -10.06 -13.71
CA GLU A 202 1.74 -9.07 -13.89
C GLU A 202 3.00 -9.41 -13.08
N TYR A 203 2.82 -9.82 -11.82
CA TYR A 203 3.93 -10.18 -10.93
C TYR A 203 4.43 -11.61 -11.10
N HIS A 204 3.82 -12.42 -11.98
CA HIS A 204 4.14 -13.84 -12.15
C HIS A 204 5.63 -14.09 -12.40
N ASN A 205 6.25 -13.28 -13.28
CA ASN A 205 7.66 -13.36 -13.65
C ASN A 205 8.49 -12.20 -13.06
N TYR A 206 8.00 -11.52 -12.03
CA TYR A 206 8.73 -10.42 -11.43
C TYR A 206 9.90 -10.94 -10.57
N ASP A 207 11.12 -10.46 -10.81
CA ASP A 207 12.34 -10.99 -10.19
C ASP A 207 12.35 -10.86 -8.65
N GLN A 208 11.65 -9.86 -8.10
CA GLN A 208 11.56 -9.61 -6.66
C GLN A 208 10.21 -10.02 -6.08
N ARG A 209 9.50 -10.93 -6.76
CA ARG A 209 8.22 -11.47 -6.33
C ARG A 209 8.37 -12.23 -5.00
N VAL A 210 7.41 -12.02 -4.10
CA VAL A 210 7.36 -12.73 -2.81
C VAL A 210 6.96 -14.18 -3.01
N ASN A 211 7.69 -15.13 -2.41
CA ASN A 211 7.25 -16.52 -2.33
C ASN A 211 6.22 -16.69 -1.20
N MET A 212 4.98 -17.02 -1.56
CA MET A 212 3.86 -17.13 -0.61
C MET A 212 3.91 -18.38 0.27
N SER A 213 4.65 -19.40 -0.13
CA SER A 213 4.87 -20.63 0.65
C SER A 213 5.96 -20.48 1.71
N GLU A 214 6.75 -19.40 1.67
CA GLU A 214 7.77 -19.16 2.70
C GLU A 214 7.16 -18.78 4.04
N THR A 215 7.85 -19.18 5.10
CA THR A 215 7.50 -18.82 6.47
C THR A 215 7.71 -17.32 6.70
N TYR A 216 6.71 -16.64 7.25
CA TYR A 216 6.80 -15.26 7.70
C TYR A 216 7.41 -15.20 9.11
N ARG A 217 6.80 -15.89 10.08
CA ARG A 217 7.32 -16.01 11.47
C ARG A 217 7.59 -17.46 11.81
N LYS A 218 8.86 -17.78 12.09
CA LYS A 218 9.30 -19.16 12.35
C LYS A 218 8.71 -19.76 13.61
N ASP A 219 8.43 -18.93 14.61
CA ASP A 219 7.92 -19.39 15.90
C ASP A 219 6.43 -19.77 15.85
N GLU A 220 5.70 -19.31 14.81
CA GLU A 220 4.25 -19.49 14.68
C GLU A 220 3.84 -20.40 13.51
N GLU A 221 4.81 -20.91 12.74
CA GLU A 221 4.59 -21.69 11.50
C GLU A 221 3.66 -21.00 10.48
N VAL A 222 3.52 -19.68 10.55
CA VAL A 222 2.65 -18.88 9.65
C VAL A 222 3.36 -18.66 8.32
N SER A 223 2.72 -19.07 7.21
CA SER A 223 3.21 -18.76 5.86
C SER A 223 2.89 -17.32 5.45
N ARG A 224 3.62 -16.76 4.48
CA ARG A 224 3.28 -15.45 3.91
C ARG A 224 1.88 -15.41 3.29
N LEU A 225 1.38 -16.53 2.77
CA LEU A 225 0.00 -16.66 2.32
C LEU A 225 -0.98 -16.53 3.49
N ASP A 226 -0.74 -17.24 4.59
CA ASP A 226 -1.63 -17.19 5.75
C ASP A 226 -1.70 -15.78 6.33
N LYS A 227 -0.54 -15.13 6.45
CA LYS A 227 -0.44 -13.72 6.80
C LYS A 227 -1.29 -12.84 5.88
N LEU A 228 -1.10 -12.94 4.56
CA LEU A 228 -1.85 -12.16 3.56
C LEU A 228 -3.36 -12.34 3.77
N ILE A 229 -3.81 -13.58 3.91
CA ILE A 229 -5.22 -13.90 4.10
C ILE A 229 -5.76 -13.34 5.41
N GLU A 230 -5.01 -13.42 6.51
CA GLU A 230 -5.41 -12.82 7.79
C GLU A 230 -5.49 -11.29 7.71
N SER A 231 -4.52 -10.65 7.05
CA SER A 231 -4.48 -9.21 6.82
C SER A 231 -5.69 -8.74 6.02
N LEU A 232 -5.97 -9.36 4.86
CA LEU A 232 -7.13 -9.01 4.04
C LEU A 232 -8.45 -9.22 4.79
N SER A 233 -8.57 -10.31 5.54
CA SER A 233 -9.77 -10.60 6.33
C SER A 233 -10.08 -9.51 7.34
N SER A 234 -9.06 -8.85 7.89
CA SER A 234 -9.21 -7.75 8.86
C SER A 234 -9.86 -6.49 8.26
N HIS A 235 -9.83 -6.32 6.94
CA HIS A 235 -10.40 -5.17 6.24
C HIS A 235 -11.85 -5.39 5.80
N ILE A 236 -12.35 -6.63 5.82
CA ILE A 236 -13.68 -6.97 5.33
C ILE A 236 -14.73 -6.71 6.40
N ASN A 237 -15.69 -5.83 6.10
CA ASN A 237 -16.77 -5.45 7.02
C ASN A 237 -18.17 -5.93 6.58
N VAL A 238 -18.24 -6.93 5.69
CA VAL A 238 -19.50 -7.53 5.20
C VAL A 238 -19.89 -8.82 5.92
N SER A 239 -21.02 -9.43 5.53
CA SER A 239 -21.48 -10.70 6.09
C SER A 239 -20.42 -11.81 6.02
N SER A 240 -20.34 -12.65 7.05
CA SER A 240 -19.33 -13.71 7.17
C SER A 240 -19.24 -14.62 5.95
N LYS A 241 -20.39 -15.00 5.35
CA LYS A 241 -20.41 -15.87 4.16
C LYS A 241 -19.76 -15.23 2.94
N ALA A 242 -20.01 -13.95 2.69
CA ALA A 242 -19.41 -13.23 1.57
C ALA A 242 -17.90 -13.06 1.78
N ALA A 243 -17.49 -12.73 3.00
CA ALA A 243 -16.09 -12.64 3.40
C ALA A 243 -15.36 -13.97 3.20
N GLU A 244 -15.90 -15.07 3.72
CA GLU A 244 -15.33 -16.42 3.57
C GLU A 244 -15.18 -16.83 2.10
N THR A 245 -16.19 -16.56 1.27
CA THR A 245 -16.17 -16.89 -0.16
C THR A 245 -15.05 -16.13 -0.86
N PHE A 246 -14.98 -14.82 -0.67
CA PHE A 246 -13.96 -13.97 -1.29
C PHE A 246 -12.55 -14.36 -0.85
N ILE A 247 -12.34 -14.55 0.45
CA ILE A 247 -11.04 -14.96 0.99
C ILE A 247 -10.62 -16.34 0.47
N SER A 248 -11.56 -17.29 0.33
CA SER A 248 -11.27 -18.59 -0.28
C SER A 248 -10.81 -18.45 -1.73
N GLN A 249 -11.47 -17.59 -2.52
CA GLN A 249 -11.08 -17.34 -3.92
C GLN A 249 -9.70 -16.70 -4.03
N VAL A 250 -9.39 -15.73 -3.15
CA VAL A 250 -8.06 -15.09 -3.12
C VAL A 250 -6.99 -16.11 -2.73
N ARG A 251 -7.26 -16.99 -1.76
CA ARG A 251 -6.33 -18.04 -1.36
C ARG A 251 -6.05 -19.01 -2.51
N GLU A 252 -7.07 -19.42 -3.26
CA GLU A 252 -6.94 -20.29 -4.43
C GLU A 252 -6.08 -19.63 -5.52
N LEU A 253 -6.42 -18.39 -5.89
CA LEU A 253 -5.66 -17.58 -6.86
C LEU A 253 -4.16 -17.53 -6.52
N MET A 254 -3.82 -17.26 -5.26
CA MET A 254 -2.42 -17.20 -4.82
C MET A 254 -1.76 -18.58 -4.73
N SER A 255 -2.52 -19.63 -4.40
CA SER A 255 -1.98 -20.98 -4.26
C SER A 255 -1.61 -21.63 -5.58
N ASP A 256 -2.26 -21.22 -6.67
CA ASP A 256 -2.04 -21.79 -8.00
C ASP A 256 -0.87 -21.10 -8.73
N ASP A 257 -0.78 -19.77 -8.66
CA ASP A 257 0.19 -19.01 -9.43
C ASP A 257 1.45 -18.59 -8.66
N PHE A 258 1.38 -18.43 -7.33
CA PHE A 258 2.47 -17.95 -6.45
C PHE A 258 3.28 -19.07 -5.76
N ARG A 259 3.36 -20.24 -6.39
CA ARG A 259 4.28 -21.33 -5.99
C ARG A 259 5.72 -21.03 -6.46
N PRO A 260 6.74 -21.57 -5.77
CA PRO A 260 8.11 -21.51 -6.27
C PRO A 260 8.19 -22.08 -7.70
N ASN A 261 8.96 -21.42 -8.57
CA ASN A 261 9.25 -21.94 -9.90
C ASN A 261 9.84 -23.35 -9.75
N LYS A 262 9.41 -24.32 -10.58
CA LYS A 262 9.95 -25.70 -10.56
C LYS A 262 11.49 -25.77 -10.69
N ASN A 263 12.11 -24.69 -11.20
CA ASN A 263 13.58 -24.55 -11.28
C ASN A 263 14.25 -24.21 -9.93
N GLU A 264 13.54 -23.66 -8.96
CA GLU A 264 14.06 -23.40 -7.60
C GLU A 264 14.00 -24.64 -6.70
N GLU A 265 13.00 -25.50 -6.89
CA GLU A 265 12.99 -26.82 -6.22
C GLU A 265 14.16 -27.68 -6.72
N ALA A 266 14.47 -27.65 -8.02
CA ALA A 266 15.60 -28.37 -8.59
C ALA A 266 16.97 -27.85 -8.11
N SER A 267 17.11 -26.54 -7.86
CA SER A 267 18.35 -25.97 -7.34
C SER A 267 18.56 -26.26 -5.84
N LYS A 268 17.49 -26.28 -5.03
CA LYS A 268 17.54 -26.71 -3.63
C LYS A 268 17.85 -28.21 -3.50
N LEU A 269 17.17 -29.08 -4.25
CA LEU A 269 17.45 -30.52 -4.29
C LEU A 269 18.84 -30.87 -4.85
N GLY A 270 19.36 -30.08 -5.81
CA GLY A 270 20.71 -30.25 -6.35
C GLY A 270 21.83 -29.84 -5.39
N SER A 271 21.56 -28.86 -4.51
CA SER A 271 22.54 -28.36 -3.53
C SER A 271 22.68 -29.22 -2.27
N ASP A 272 21.63 -29.96 -1.88
CA ASP A 272 21.70 -30.93 -0.79
C ASP A 272 22.30 -32.28 -1.24
N ALA A 273 22.05 -32.71 -2.49
CA ALA A 273 22.61 -33.94 -3.03
C ALA A 273 24.14 -33.88 -3.28
N THR A 274 24.74 -32.68 -3.33
CA THR A 274 26.19 -32.51 -3.47
C THR A 274 26.95 -32.38 -2.14
N LYS A 275 26.25 -32.28 -1.01
CA LYS A 275 26.89 -32.23 0.32
C LYS A 275 27.03 -33.58 1.01
N GLU A 276 26.30 -34.61 0.59
CA GLU A 276 26.46 -35.98 1.12
C GLU A 276 27.48 -36.85 0.38
N SER A 277 28.17 -36.33 -0.64
CA SER A 277 29.23 -37.08 -1.37
C SER A 277 30.66 -36.59 -1.13
N ILE A 278 30.89 -35.64 -0.21
CA ILE A 278 32.23 -35.20 0.19
C ILE A 278 32.26 -34.95 1.70
N LEU A 279 32.33 -36.04 2.47
CA LEU A 279 33.00 -36.27 3.78
C LEU A 279 32.25 -37.32 4.61
#